data_AF-A0A140DS60-F1
#
_entry.id   AF-A0A140DS60-F1
#
_cell.length_a   1.000
_cell.length_b   1.000
_cell.length_c   1.000
_cell.angle_alpha   90.00
_cell.angle_beta   90.00
_cell.angle_gamma   90.00
#
_symmetry.space_group_name_H-M   'P 1'
#
loop_
_entity.id
_entity.type
_entity.pdbx_description
1 polymer ?
#
loop_
_entity_poly.entity_id
_entity_poly.type
_entity_poly.pdbx_seq_one_letter_code
_entity_poly.pdbx_strand_id
1 'polypeptide(L)'
;MADEFRKMENNILEKELRHDENKIDAKRGDIADHEAQIDKDKTKFMKDIHKEEIKHDERVMARKENDAERHEEKIKENEQIIHGIK
;
A
#
# COMPACT_ATOMS: atom_id res chain seq x y z
N MET A 1 13.58 19.97 -20.35
CA MET A 1 13.57 18.61 -20.91
C MET A 1 13.79 17.56 -19.82
N ALA A 2 15.02 17.18 -19.44
CA ALA A 2 15.25 16.08 -18.49
C ALA A 2 14.60 16.31 -17.11
N ASP A 3 14.70 17.52 -16.55
CA ASP A 3 14.10 17.83 -15.24
C ASP A 3 12.57 17.94 -15.30
N GLU A 4 12.01 18.31 -16.45
CA GLU A 4 10.55 18.33 -16.65
C GLU A 4 9.98 16.91 -16.71
N PHE A 5 10.69 15.98 -17.34
CA PHE A 5 10.33 14.56 -17.31
C PHE A 5 10.37 13.99 -15.89
N ARG A 6 11.40 14.31 -15.09
CA ARG A 6 11.45 13.88 -13.67
C ARG A 6 10.35 14.49 -12.82
N LYS A 7 9.99 15.76 -13.03
CA LYS A 7 8.84 16.37 -12.35
C LYS A 7 7.53 15.69 -12.73
N MET A 8 7.35 15.31 -14.00
CA MET A 8 6.20 14.55 -14.44
C MET A 8 6.16 13.15 -13.83
N GLU A 9 7.31 12.47 -13.75
CA GLU A 9 7.47 11.17 -13.09
C GLU A 9 7.10 11.26 -11.59
N ASN A 10 7.63 12.26 -10.87
CA ASN A 10 7.26 12.49 -9.46
C ASN A 10 5.75 12.68 -9.27
N ASN A 11 5.09 13.46 -10.13
CA ASN A 11 3.63 13.63 -10.07
C ASN A 11 2.86 12.32 -10.27
N ILE A 12 3.40 11.36 -11.04
CA ILE A 12 2.81 10.03 -11.22
C ILE A 12 3.05 9.20 -9.97
N LEU A 13 4.30 9.14 -9.49
CA LEU A 13 4.69 8.40 -8.29
C LEU A 13 3.90 8.87 -7.05
N GLU A 14 3.66 10.17 -6.88
CA GLU A 14 2.82 10.71 -5.80
C GLU A 14 1.35 10.26 -5.89
N LYS A 15 0.83 10.05 -7.11
CA LYS A 15 -0.53 9.51 -7.29
C LYS A 15 -0.56 8.02 -6.95
N GLU A 16 0.48 7.28 -7.31
CA GLU A 16 0.62 5.87 -6.97
C GLU A 16 0.77 5.67 -5.47
N LEU A 17 1.57 6.50 -4.79
CA LEU A 17 1.68 6.53 -3.33
C LEU A 17 0.31 6.67 -2.66
N ARG A 18 -0.44 7.71 -3.03
CA ARG A 18 -1.79 7.92 -2.48
C ARG A 18 -2.72 6.75 -2.79
N HIS A 19 -2.60 6.13 -3.96
CA HIS A 19 -3.40 4.96 -4.28
C HIS A 19 -3.07 3.79 -3.36
N ASP A 20 -1.79 3.54 -3.11
CA ASP A 20 -1.33 2.42 -2.29
C ASP A 20 -1.67 2.64 -0.81
N GLU A 21 -1.52 3.86 -0.28
CA GLU A 21 -2.01 4.26 1.05
C GLU A 21 -3.52 3.98 1.20
N ASN A 22 -4.34 4.43 0.23
CA ASN A 22 -5.77 4.19 0.26
C ASN A 22 -6.13 2.70 0.21
N LYS A 23 -5.35 1.89 -0.52
CA LYS A 23 -5.55 0.43 -0.56
C LYS A 23 -5.18 -0.23 0.76
N ILE A 24 -4.12 0.22 1.42
CA ILE A 24 -3.74 -0.26 2.75
C ILE A 24 -4.87 0.05 3.75
N ASP A 25 -5.38 1.28 3.76
CA ASP A 25 -6.45 1.66 4.68
C ASP A 25 -7.76 0.91 4.43
N ALA A 26 -8.13 0.68 3.16
CA ALA A 26 -9.27 -0.18 2.83
C ALA A 26 -9.07 -1.62 3.36
N LYS A 27 -7.87 -2.18 3.20
CA LYS A 27 -7.54 -3.53 3.67
C LYS A 27 -7.53 -3.65 5.19
N ARG A 28 -7.13 -2.59 5.91
CA ARG A 28 -7.28 -2.52 7.37
C ARG A 28 -8.75 -2.61 7.80
N GLY A 29 -9.65 -1.98 7.04
CA GLY A 29 -11.09 -2.11 7.24
C GLY A 29 -11.59 -3.54 7.04
N ASP A 30 -11.21 -4.16 5.92
CA ASP A 30 -11.58 -5.56 5.61
C ASP A 30 -11.12 -6.53 6.71
N ILE A 31 -9.89 -6.37 7.21
CA ILE A 31 -9.34 -7.19 8.30
C ILE A 31 -10.18 -7.03 9.57
N ALA A 32 -10.50 -5.79 9.97
CA ALA A 32 -11.32 -5.54 11.16
C ALA A 32 -12.72 -6.18 11.05
N ASP A 33 -13.32 -6.16 9.85
CA ASP A 33 -14.59 -6.82 9.59
C ASP A 33 -14.49 -8.35 9.69
N HIS A 34 -13.42 -8.94 9.15
CA HIS A 34 -13.16 -10.38 9.27
C HIS A 34 -12.89 -10.82 10.71
N GLU A 35 -12.14 -10.03 11.50
CA GLU A 35 -11.93 -10.28 12.92
C GLU A 35 -13.27 -10.28 13.69
N ALA A 36 -14.15 -9.30 13.41
CA ALA A 36 -15.47 -9.24 14.02
C ALA A 36 -16.38 -10.41 13.61
N GLN A 37 -16.23 -10.94 12.38
CA GLN A 37 -16.96 -12.12 11.90
C GLN A 37 -16.46 -13.41 12.57
N ILE A 38 -15.15 -13.56 12.78
CA ILE A 38 -14.56 -14.70 13.50
C ILE A 38 -15.15 -14.84 14.90
N ASP A 39 -15.37 -13.73 15.60
CA ASP A 39 -15.95 -13.74 16.95
C ASP A 39 -17.43 -14.17 16.95
N LYS A 40 -18.20 -13.75 15.94
CA LYS A 40 -19.64 -14.03 15.82
C LYS A 40 -19.93 -15.44 15.31
N ASP A 41 -19.04 -16.00 14.52
CA ASP A 41 -19.26 -17.30 13.88
C ASP A 41 -19.25 -18.46 14.88
N LYS A 42 -20.06 -19.48 14.58
CA LYS A 42 -20.22 -20.67 15.43
C LYS A 42 -19.41 -21.87 14.95
N THR A 43 -19.05 -21.91 13.67
CA THR A 43 -18.39 -23.08 13.06
C THR A 43 -16.91 -22.80 12.85
N LYS A 44 -16.07 -23.82 13.13
CA LYS A 44 -14.62 -23.73 12.90
C LYS A 44 -14.29 -23.41 11.44
N PHE A 45 -15.02 -24.01 10.50
CA PHE A 45 -14.81 -23.82 9.07
C PHE A 45 -14.92 -22.35 8.64
N MET A 46 -15.97 -21.63 9.06
CA MET A 46 -16.13 -20.23 8.69
C MET A 46 -15.04 -19.35 9.33
N LYS A 47 -14.70 -19.60 10.60
CA LYS A 47 -13.58 -18.91 11.26
C LYS A 47 -12.25 -19.13 10.53
N ASP A 48 -12.01 -20.34 10.03
CA ASP A 48 -10.79 -20.67 9.31
C ASP A 48 -10.76 -19.94 7.94
N ILE A 49 -11.90 -19.79 7.25
CA ILE A 49 -12.00 -18.96 6.03
C ILE A 49 -11.63 -17.52 6.34
N HIS A 50 -12.25 -16.90 7.34
CA HIS A 50 -11.96 -15.50 7.70
C HIS A 50 -10.49 -15.28 8.07
N LYS A 51 -9.84 -16.26 8.73
CA LYS A 51 -8.39 -16.19 8.99
C LYS A 51 -7.55 -16.23 7.71
N GLU A 52 -7.95 -16.99 6.71
CA GLU A 52 -7.24 -17.01 5.42
C GLU A 52 -7.45 -15.72 4.62
N GLU A 53 -8.65 -15.12 4.68
CA GLU A 53 -8.92 -13.78 4.11
C GLU A 53 -8.04 -12.71 4.78
N ILE A 54 -7.95 -12.70 6.11
CA ILE A 54 -7.05 -11.78 6.85
C ILE A 54 -5.60 -11.94 6.37
N LYS A 55 -5.09 -13.18 6.26
CA LYS A 55 -3.74 -13.44 5.75
C LYS A 55 -3.54 -12.96 4.31
N HIS A 56 -4.56 -13.06 3.48
CA HIS A 56 -4.50 -12.52 2.11
C HIS A 56 -4.38 -11.00 2.15
N ASP A 57 -5.19 -10.34 2.97
CA ASP A 57 -5.22 -8.89 3.08
C ASP A 57 -3.93 -8.33 3.70
N GLU A 58 -3.37 -9.00 4.71
CA GLU A 58 -2.03 -8.70 5.23
C GLU A 58 -0.95 -8.77 4.15
N ARG A 59 -0.99 -9.78 3.27
CA ARG A 59 -0.05 -9.89 2.12
C ARG A 59 -0.27 -8.81 1.07
N VAL A 60 -1.50 -8.33 0.91
CA VAL A 60 -1.79 -7.19 0.01
C VAL A 60 -1.21 -5.91 0.62
N MET A 61 -1.44 -5.66 1.91
CA MET A 61 -0.89 -4.49 2.60
C MET A 61 0.64 -4.48 2.56
N ALA A 62 1.30 -5.58 2.90
CA ALA A 62 2.77 -5.66 2.89
C ALA A 62 3.37 -5.39 1.49
N ARG A 63 2.69 -5.81 0.42
CA ARG A 63 3.10 -5.47 -0.95
C ARG A 63 2.94 -3.98 -1.23
N LYS A 64 1.84 -3.37 -0.77
CA LYS A 64 1.57 -1.94 -0.95
C LYS A 64 2.47 -1.04 -0.12
N GLU A 65 2.86 -1.47 1.07
CA GLU A 65 3.87 -0.79 1.87
C GLU A 65 5.23 -0.79 1.13
N ASN A 66 5.64 -1.92 0.55
CA ASN A 66 6.88 -1.99 -0.24
C ASN A 66 6.83 -1.15 -1.52
N ASP A 67 5.71 -1.18 -2.25
CA ASP A 67 5.51 -0.35 -3.43
C ASP A 67 5.63 1.13 -3.04
N ALA A 68 4.97 1.55 -1.95
CA ALA A 68 5.03 2.92 -1.44
C ALA A 68 6.46 3.33 -1.05
N GLU A 69 7.19 2.50 -0.29
CA GLU A 69 8.59 2.76 0.06
C GLU A 69 9.46 3.01 -1.19
N ARG A 70 9.29 2.18 -2.23
CA ARG A 70 10.03 2.34 -3.50
C ARG A 70 9.66 3.63 -4.22
N HIS A 71 8.39 4.01 -4.22
CA HIS A 71 7.94 5.25 -4.84
C HIS A 71 8.50 6.47 -4.10
N GLU A 72 8.53 6.47 -2.76
CA GLU A 72 9.16 7.51 -1.96
C GLU A 72 10.67 7.64 -2.22
N GLU A 73 11.38 6.51 -2.24
CA GLU A 73 12.81 6.48 -2.56
C GLU A 73 13.09 7.08 -3.94
N LYS A 74 12.25 6.74 -4.94
CA LYS A 74 12.39 7.23 -6.31
C LYS A 74 12.12 8.73 -6.42
N ILE A 75 11.11 9.23 -5.72
CA ILE A 75 10.83 10.68 -5.66
C ILE A 75 12.02 11.41 -5.06
N LYS A 76 12.56 10.90 -3.93
CA LYS A 76 13.72 11.49 -3.26
C LYS A 76 14.97 11.51 -4.15
N GLU A 77 15.23 10.42 -4.88
CA GLU A 77 16.31 10.37 -5.88
C GLU A 77 16.12 11.44 -6.96
N ASN A 78 14.92 11.54 -7.52
CA ASN A 78 14.60 12.55 -8.53
C ASN A 78 14.75 13.97 -8.00
N GLU A 79 14.35 14.24 -6.76
CA GLU A 79 14.50 15.54 -6.11
C GLU A 79 15.97 15.92 -5.90
N GLN A 80 16.82 14.99 -5.46
CA GLN A 80 18.26 15.22 -5.32
C GLN A 80 18.88 15.64 -6.65
N ILE A 81 18.50 14.96 -7.75
CA ILE A 81 19.03 15.26 -9.07
C ILE A 81 18.51 16.62 -9.59
N ILE A 82 17.22 16.93 -9.42
CA ILE A 82 16.63 18.21 -9.83
C ILE A 82 17.29 19.38 -9.10
N HIS A 83 17.56 19.24 -7.80
CA HIS A 83 18.14 20.31 -6.97
C HIS A 83 19.67 20.33 -6.98
N GLY A 84 20.32 19.40 -7.71
CA GLY A 84 21.78 19.29 -7.76
C GLY A 84 22.43 18.97 -6.41
N ILE A 85 21.66 18.39 -5.47
CA ILE A 85 22.15 17.97 -4.16
C ILE A 85 22.82 16.61 -4.36
N LYS A 86 24.16 16.58 -4.37
CA LYS A 86 24.96 15.36 -4.40
C LYS A 86 25.19 14.80 -3.00
#